data_AF-A0A497R518-F1
#
_entry.id   AF-A0A497R518-F1
#
_cell.length_a   1.000
_cell.length_b   1.000
_cell.length_c   1.000
_cell.angle_alpha   90.00
_cell.angle_beta   90.00
_cell.angle_gamma   90.00
#
_symmetry.space_group_name_H-M   'P 1'
#
loop_
_entity.id
_entity.type
_entity.pdbx_description
1 polymer ?
#
loop_
_entity_poly.entity_id
_entity_poly.type
_entity_poly.pdbx_seq_one_letter_code
_entity_poly.pdbx_strand_id
1 'polypeptide(L)'
;MKKGAKITLFIFLGFVVLSGIFIPIAPYIFHFNPKYGTPSLEFPMLEPMNITRLAAYHTPDWGEPGKFHNGIDLAINGPTKVISPCYGWVTRIRYNINPYAGNGEVAMIHVSIMINYAWSVKLVFEPWANTTEFREKQLAAIIVKPGMFVTPGDLIGTLLYNYQYPHLHYMVMKFERDVCPYTFSSPTAKSIFEDIAERTNSTICYP
;
A
#
# COMPACT_ATOMS: atom_id res chain seq x y z
N MET A 1 31.83 -24.73 -40.65
CA MET A 1 30.73 -24.93 -39.68
C MET A 1 29.67 -25.85 -40.27
N LYS A 2 29.28 -26.92 -39.55
CA LYS A 2 28.14 -27.79 -39.93
C LYS A 2 26.86 -26.94 -39.98
N LYS A 3 25.91 -27.29 -40.86
CA LYS A 3 24.62 -26.58 -41.04
C LYS A 3 23.90 -26.31 -39.72
N GLY A 4 23.95 -27.26 -38.78
CA GLY A 4 23.39 -27.10 -37.42
C GLY A 4 24.01 -25.97 -36.60
N ALA A 5 25.34 -25.76 -36.66
CA ALA A 5 26.01 -24.73 -35.88
C ALA A 5 25.63 -23.29 -36.30
N LYS A 6 25.29 -23.10 -37.59
CA LYS A 6 24.80 -21.80 -38.08
C LYS A 6 23.41 -21.49 -37.52
N ILE A 7 22.51 -22.48 -37.49
CA ILE A 7 21.15 -22.32 -36.97
C ILE A 7 21.19 -21.99 -35.47
N THR A 8 21.99 -22.73 -34.68
CA THR A 8 22.16 -22.46 -33.25
C THR A 8 22.70 -21.05 -32.99
N LEU A 9 23.67 -20.60 -33.79
CA LEU A 9 24.23 -19.25 -33.66
C LEU A 9 23.19 -18.16 -33.96
N PHE A 10 22.36 -18.32 -34.99
CA PHE A 10 21.30 -17.36 -35.31
C PHE A 10 20.21 -17.30 -34.24
N ILE A 11 19.82 -18.44 -33.67
CA ILE A 11 18.86 -18.48 -32.56
C ILE A 11 19.44 -17.77 -31.33
N PHE A 12 20.71 -18.03 -31.01
CA PHE A 12 21.39 -17.39 -29.89
C PHE A 12 21.53 -15.87 -30.09
N LEU A 13 21.98 -15.42 -31.27
CA LEU A 13 22.03 -13.99 -31.59
C LEU A 13 20.64 -13.34 -31.54
N GLY A 14 19.62 -14.02 -32.05
CA GLY A 14 18.23 -13.57 -31.95
C GLY A 14 17.82 -13.36 -30.50
N PHE A 15 18.11 -14.31 -29.61
CA PHE A 15 17.86 -14.19 -28.17
C PHE A 15 18.66 -13.07 -27.49
N VAL A 16 19.91 -12.84 -27.90
CA VAL A 16 20.74 -11.76 -27.35
C VAL A 16 20.22 -10.39 -27.80
N VAL A 17 19.80 -10.26 -29.06
CA VAL A 17 19.22 -9.01 -29.58
C VAL A 17 17.84 -8.76 -28.96
N LEU A 18 16.98 -9.78 -28.89
CA LEU A 18 15.68 -9.69 -28.22
C LEU A 18 15.85 -9.36 -26.73
N SER A 19 16.75 -10.02 -26.01
CA SER A 19 16.96 -9.71 -24.59
C SER A 19 17.61 -8.33 -24.39
N GLY A 20 18.59 -7.96 -25.21
CA GLY A 20 19.27 -6.66 -25.15
C GLY A 20 18.38 -5.47 -25.49
N ILE A 21 17.36 -5.64 -26.32
CA ILE A 21 16.42 -4.57 -26.71
C ILE A 21 15.14 -4.62 -25.86
N PHE A 22 14.57 -5.80 -25.67
CA PHE A 22 13.28 -5.95 -25.00
C PHE A 22 13.40 -5.75 -23.49
N ILE A 23 14.46 -6.21 -22.84
CA ILE A 23 14.60 -6.07 -21.37
C ILE A 23 14.70 -4.59 -20.95
N PRO A 24 15.48 -3.71 -21.62
CA PRO A 24 15.51 -2.29 -21.26
C PRO A 24 14.22 -1.54 -21.59
N ILE A 25 13.48 -1.96 -22.63
CA ILE A 25 12.29 -1.26 -23.12
C ILE A 25 11.00 -1.77 -22.44
N ALA A 26 10.95 -3.03 -22.03
CA ALA A 26 9.80 -3.64 -21.38
C ALA A 26 9.30 -2.84 -20.17
N PRO A 27 10.16 -2.32 -19.27
CA PRO A 27 9.70 -1.44 -18.20
C PRO A 27 8.92 -0.22 -18.71
N TYR A 28 9.36 0.43 -19.78
CA TYR A 28 8.65 1.56 -20.37
C TYR A 28 7.33 1.16 -21.04
N ILE A 29 7.31 0.03 -21.77
CA ILE A 29 6.08 -0.49 -22.40
C ILE A 29 5.04 -0.84 -21.32
N PHE A 30 5.47 -1.53 -20.26
CA PHE A 30 4.62 -1.93 -19.16
C PHE A 30 4.48 -0.86 -18.08
N HIS A 31 4.95 0.36 -18.31
CA HIS A 31 4.98 1.46 -17.32
C HIS A 31 5.49 1.01 -15.93
N PHE A 32 6.33 -0.02 -15.90
CA PHE A 32 7.18 -0.33 -14.77
C PHE A 32 8.26 0.72 -14.79
N ASN A 33 8.24 1.66 -13.84
CA ASN A 33 9.39 2.53 -13.68
C ASN A 33 10.50 1.70 -13.02
N PRO A 34 11.54 1.24 -13.76
CA PRO A 34 12.60 0.43 -13.17
C PRO A 34 13.53 1.28 -12.32
N LYS A 35 13.28 2.60 -12.20
CA LYS A 35 14.11 3.49 -11.39
C LYS A 35 14.11 3.00 -9.96
N TYR A 36 15.27 2.49 -9.57
CA TYR A 36 15.75 2.55 -8.21
C TYR A 36 15.67 4.00 -7.74
N GLY A 37 15.00 4.21 -6.62
CA GLY A 37 14.78 5.52 -6.04
C GLY A 37 13.94 5.38 -4.78
N THR A 38 14.21 6.25 -3.82
CA THR A 38 13.37 6.40 -2.64
C THR A 38 12.11 7.15 -3.06
N PRO A 39 10.90 6.61 -2.83
CA PRO A 39 9.67 7.31 -3.19
C PRO A 39 9.45 8.54 -2.29
N SER A 40 8.66 9.48 -2.80
CA SER A 40 8.03 10.56 -2.03
C SER A 40 6.53 10.29 -2.03
N LEU A 41 5.98 9.90 -0.88
CA LEU A 41 4.61 9.41 -0.75
C LEU A 41 3.65 10.54 -0.33
N GLU A 42 2.55 10.70 -1.04
CA GLU A 42 1.46 11.61 -0.64
C GLU A 42 0.61 11.02 0.49
N PHE A 43 -0.26 11.83 1.07
CA PHE A 43 -1.14 11.38 2.15
C PHE A 43 -2.25 10.47 1.60
N PRO A 44 -2.54 9.30 2.21
CA PRO A 44 -3.40 8.28 1.60
C PRO A 44 -4.91 8.51 1.83
N MET A 45 -5.32 9.68 2.34
CA MET A 45 -6.74 10.02 2.54
C MET A 45 -7.05 11.41 1.97
N LEU A 46 -8.22 11.53 1.35
CA LEU A 46 -8.65 12.79 0.76
C LEU A 46 -9.10 13.80 1.84
N GLU A 47 -9.69 13.32 2.94
CA GLU A 47 -10.24 14.14 4.02
C GLU A 47 -9.45 13.99 5.35
N PRO A 48 -8.24 14.58 5.49
CA PRO A 48 -7.40 14.42 6.69
C PRO A 48 -8.06 14.91 7.99
N MET A 49 -9.01 15.85 7.91
CA MET A 49 -9.77 16.35 9.06
C MET A 49 -10.71 15.30 9.68
N ASN A 50 -11.05 14.22 8.95
CA ASN A 50 -11.84 13.12 9.48
C ASN A 50 -11.03 12.16 10.37
N ILE A 51 -9.70 12.29 10.36
CA ILE A 51 -8.83 11.43 11.16
C ILE A 51 -8.84 11.91 12.60
N THR A 52 -9.22 11.06 13.55
CA THR A 52 -9.37 11.41 14.97
C THR A 52 -8.19 10.99 15.83
N ARG A 53 -7.33 10.10 15.33
CA ARG A 53 -6.16 9.59 16.05
C ARG A 53 -5.18 8.94 15.08
N LEU A 54 -3.89 8.98 15.43
CA LEU A 54 -2.86 8.12 14.86
C LEU A 54 -2.49 7.00 15.84
N ALA A 55 -2.30 5.78 15.35
CA ALA A 55 -1.49 4.79 16.06
C ALA A 55 -0.12 4.68 15.40
N ALA A 56 0.92 4.93 16.19
CA ALA A 56 2.26 5.13 15.70
C ALA A 56 2.87 3.85 15.12
N TYR A 57 3.68 4.01 14.07
CA TYR A 57 4.61 2.97 13.65
C TYR A 57 5.58 2.65 14.79
N HIS A 58 5.99 1.38 14.88
CA HIS A 58 6.91 0.86 15.87
C HIS A 58 6.41 0.98 17.33
N THR A 59 5.09 1.08 17.53
CA THR A 59 4.51 0.92 18.88
C THR A 59 4.80 -0.50 19.37
N PRO A 60 5.44 -0.69 20.55
CA PRO A 60 5.74 -2.01 21.08
C PRO A 60 4.48 -2.73 21.57
N ASP A 61 4.58 -4.05 21.68
CA ASP A 61 3.53 -4.95 22.15
C ASP A 61 2.19 -4.78 21.42
N TRP A 62 2.25 -4.54 20.10
CA TRP A 62 1.09 -4.33 19.26
C TRP A 62 0.36 -5.65 18.98
N GLY A 63 -0.70 -5.90 19.74
CA GLY A 63 -1.52 -7.12 19.69
C GLY A 63 -0.91 -8.29 20.47
N GLU A 64 0.41 -8.47 20.41
CA GLU A 64 1.14 -9.53 21.13
C GLU A 64 2.46 -9.00 21.70
N PRO A 65 2.93 -9.54 22.85
CA PRO A 65 4.24 -9.17 23.41
C PRO A 65 5.39 -9.36 22.42
N GLY A 66 6.25 -8.34 22.30
CA GLY A 66 7.41 -8.34 21.41
C GLY A 66 7.10 -8.13 19.93
N LYS A 67 5.84 -7.85 19.57
CA LYS A 67 5.46 -7.43 18.22
C LYS A 67 5.35 -5.91 18.15
N PHE A 68 5.90 -5.34 17.08
CA PHE A 68 5.83 -3.91 16.83
C PHE A 68 4.75 -3.62 15.79
N HIS A 69 4.10 -2.47 15.93
CA HIS A 69 3.18 -1.97 14.92
C HIS A 69 3.95 -1.64 13.63
N ASN A 70 3.59 -2.27 12.51
CA ASN A 70 4.33 -2.23 11.25
C ASN A 70 3.73 -1.27 10.20
N GLY A 71 2.87 -0.36 10.64
CA GLY A 71 2.24 0.68 9.83
C GLY A 71 1.85 1.87 10.70
N ILE A 72 1.09 2.79 10.12
CA ILE A 72 0.42 3.87 10.86
C ILE A 72 -1.09 3.67 10.70
N ASP A 73 -1.82 3.64 11.80
CA ASP A 73 -3.27 3.62 11.73
C ASP A 73 -3.80 5.04 11.63
N LEU A 74 -4.62 5.30 10.63
CA LEU A 74 -5.37 6.54 10.45
C LEU A 74 -6.82 6.30 10.88
N ALA A 75 -7.12 6.50 12.16
CA ALA A 75 -8.46 6.24 12.69
C ALA A 75 -9.44 7.35 12.28
N ILE A 76 -10.64 6.99 11.83
CA ILE A 76 -11.62 7.92 11.25
C ILE A 76 -12.90 8.05 12.09
N ASN A 77 -13.62 9.17 11.95
CA ASN A 77 -14.95 9.39 12.58
C ASN A 77 -16.14 9.32 11.61
N GLY A 78 -15.91 9.00 10.34
CA GLY A 78 -16.95 8.86 9.33
C GLY A 78 -16.37 8.31 8.03
N PRO A 79 -17.22 7.85 7.09
CA PRO A 79 -16.74 7.29 5.83
C PRO A 79 -15.76 8.24 5.12
N THR A 80 -14.60 7.71 4.74
CA THR A 80 -13.47 8.53 4.26
C THR A 80 -12.91 7.92 2.98
N LYS A 81 -12.59 8.78 2.00
CA LYS A 81 -12.01 8.32 0.72
C LYS A 81 -10.53 8.06 0.89
N VAL A 82 -10.11 6.88 0.49
CA VAL A 82 -8.71 6.46 0.46
C VAL A 82 -8.20 6.61 -0.96
N ILE A 83 -7.12 7.36 -1.11
CA ILE A 83 -6.50 7.67 -2.39
C ILE A 83 -5.11 7.03 -2.47
N SER A 84 -4.60 6.83 -3.69
CA SER A 84 -3.25 6.33 -3.86
C SER A 84 -2.27 7.39 -3.36
N PRO A 85 -1.29 7.02 -2.50
CA PRO A 85 -0.23 7.94 -2.08
C PRO A 85 0.93 7.98 -3.09
N CYS A 86 0.89 7.20 -4.16
CA CYS A 86 2.05 6.97 -5.01
C CYS A 86 1.66 6.61 -6.45
N TYR A 87 2.65 6.68 -7.33
CA TYR A 87 2.59 6.02 -8.63
C TYR A 87 2.88 4.53 -8.45
N GLY A 88 2.09 3.67 -9.08
CA GLY A 88 2.38 2.24 -9.05
C GLY A 88 1.29 1.36 -9.62
N TRP A 89 1.57 0.06 -9.66
CA TRP A 89 0.61 -0.96 -10.08
C TRP A 89 -0.05 -1.59 -8.86
N VAL A 90 -1.37 -1.68 -8.87
CA VAL A 90 -2.11 -2.51 -7.91
C VAL A 90 -1.75 -3.96 -8.20
N THR A 91 -0.97 -4.60 -7.34
CA THR A 91 -0.50 -5.98 -7.57
C THR A 91 -1.41 -7.01 -6.94
N ARG A 92 -2.12 -6.64 -5.87
CA ARG A 92 -2.92 -7.57 -5.10
C ARG A 92 -4.04 -6.85 -4.35
N ILE A 93 -5.21 -7.49 -4.33
CA ILE A 93 -6.26 -7.21 -3.36
C ILE A 93 -6.48 -8.50 -2.57
N ARG A 94 -6.38 -8.45 -1.24
CA ARG A 94 -6.54 -9.62 -0.37
C ARG A 94 -7.57 -9.31 0.71
N TYR A 95 -8.50 -10.22 0.90
CA TYR A 95 -9.45 -10.21 2.01
C TYR A 95 -9.00 -11.21 3.07
N ASN A 96 -8.98 -10.81 4.34
CA ASN A 96 -8.73 -11.67 5.49
C ASN A 96 -9.68 -11.31 6.63
N ILE A 97 -9.87 -12.24 7.55
CA ILE A 97 -10.39 -11.92 8.89
C ILE A 97 -9.20 -11.55 9.78
N ASN A 98 -9.34 -10.47 10.54
CA ASN A 98 -8.33 -10.01 11.48
C ASN A 98 -8.20 -11.03 12.63
N PRO A 99 -7.05 -11.72 12.76
CA PRO A 99 -6.86 -12.71 13.82
C PRO A 99 -6.76 -12.08 15.21
N TYR A 100 -6.52 -10.77 15.29
CA TYR A 100 -6.35 -10.01 16.53
C TYR A 100 -7.65 -9.38 17.05
N ALA A 101 -8.76 -9.48 16.29
CA ALA A 101 -10.05 -8.91 16.69
C ALA A 101 -10.78 -9.71 17.80
N GLY A 102 -10.09 -10.65 18.45
CA GLY A 102 -10.67 -11.54 19.47
C GLY A 102 -11.71 -12.49 18.87
N ASN A 103 -12.87 -12.62 19.53
CA ASN A 103 -13.95 -13.53 19.12
C ASN A 103 -14.75 -13.06 17.89
N GLY A 104 -14.36 -11.95 17.24
CA GLY A 104 -15.11 -11.34 16.14
C GLY A 104 -14.49 -11.62 14.78
N GLU A 105 -15.33 -11.92 13.78
CA GLU A 105 -14.92 -11.98 12.37
C GLU A 105 -14.83 -10.57 11.75
N VAL A 106 -13.84 -9.78 12.15
CA VAL A 106 -13.61 -8.44 11.58
C VAL A 106 -12.82 -8.55 10.28
N ALA A 107 -13.34 -8.01 9.16
CA ALA A 107 -12.61 -8.05 7.89
C ALA A 107 -11.48 -7.02 7.81
N MET A 108 -10.39 -7.43 7.15
CA MET A 108 -9.31 -6.58 6.65
C MET A 108 -9.21 -6.75 5.14
N ILE A 109 -9.16 -5.64 4.40
CA ILE A 109 -8.96 -5.67 2.95
C ILE A 109 -7.65 -4.97 2.61
N HIS A 110 -6.68 -5.73 2.13
CA HIS A 110 -5.37 -5.24 1.76
C HIS A 110 -5.37 -4.86 0.27
N VAL A 111 -5.01 -3.63 -0.05
CA VAL A 111 -4.67 -3.20 -1.40
C VAL A 111 -3.17 -2.95 -1.45
N SER A 112 -2.45 -3.76 -2.22
CA SER A 112 -1.00 -3.62 -2.41
C SER A 112 -0.69 -2.87 -3.70
N ILE A 113 0.10 -1.82 -3.60
CA ILE A 113 0.58 -1.01 -4.74
C ILE A 113 2.09 -1.16 -4.82
N MET A 114 2.59 -1.68 -5.93
CA MET A 114 4.03 -1.75 -6.20
C MET A 114 4.48 -0.48 -6.90
N ILE A 115 5.42 0.22 -6.29
CA ILE A 115 5.98 1.48 -6.79
C ILE A 115 7.13 1.16 -7.75
N ASN A 116 8.06 0.32 -7.31
CA ASN A 116 9.20 -0.20 -8.07
C ASN A 116 9.70 -1.50 -7.43
N TYR A 117 10.84 -2.05 -7.88
CA TYR A 117 11.38 -3.32 -7.37
C TYR A 117 11.74 -3.32 -5.88
N ALA A 118 12.02 -2.16 -5.29
CA ALA A 118 12.40 -2.06 -3.89
C ALA A 118 11.21 -1.67 -3.00
N TRP A 119 10.19 -1.00 -3.54
CA TRP A 119 9.18 -0.31 -2.75
C TRP A 119 7.75 -0.73 -3.09
N SER A 120 6.96 -0.93 -2.04
CA SER A 120 5.50 -1.07 -2.15
C SER A 120 4.78 -0.39 -1.00
N VAL A 121 3.53 -0.03 -1.24
CA VAL A 121 2.58 0.45 -0.25
C VAL A 121 1.52 -0.62 -0.03
N LYS A 122 1.08 -0.80 1.21
CA LYS A 122 -0.13 -1.56 1.53
C LYS A 122 -1.13 -0.63 2.21
N LEU A 123 -2.31 -0.53 1.63
CA LEU A 123 -3.46 0.18 2.18
C LEU A 123 -4.40 -0.88 2.74
N VAL A 124 -4.44 -1.05 4.06
CA VAL A 124 -5.26 -2.07 4.72
C VAL A 124 -6.50 -1.40 5.30
N PHE A 125 -7.64 -1.68 4.70
CA PHE A 125 -8.93 -1.16 5.13
C PHE A 125 -9.45 -2.01 6.28
N GLU A 126 -9.56 -1.41 7.46
CA GLU A 126 -10.06 -2.05 8.67
C GLU A 126 -11.28 -1.28 9.18
N PRO A 127 -12.44 -1.40 8.52
CA PRO A 127 -13.63 -0.62 8.87
C PRO A 127 -14.34 -1.14 10.13
N TRP A 128 -13.79 -2.15 10.79
CA TRP A 128 -14.47 -2.97 11.79
C TRP A 128 -15.72 -3.70 11.26
N ALA A 129 -15.60 -4.33 10.09
CA ALA A 129 -16.71 -5.04 9.46
C ALA A 129 -16.96 -6.40 10.10
N ASN A 130 -17.88 -6.47 11.07
CA ASN A 130 -18.17 -7.67 11.88
C ASN A 130 -19.44 -8.45 11.47
N THR A 131 -20.09 -8.06 10.37
CA THR A 131 -21.22 -8.80 9.77
C THR A 131 -20.94 -9.09 8.31
N THR A 132 -21.48 -10.20 7.76
CA THR A 132 -21.31 -10.53 6.33
C THR A 132 -21.75 -9.39 5.41
N GLU A 133 -22.91 -8.80 5.67
CA GLU A 133 -23.44 -7.69 4.87
C GLU A 133 -22.47 -6.49 4.84
N PHE A 134 -21.93 -6.10 6.00
CA PHE A 134 -21.03 -4.95 6.05
C PHE A 134 -19.65 -5.26 5.44
N ARG A 135 -19.19 -6.52 5.55
CA ARG A 135 -17.96 -7.00 4.89
C ARG A 135 -18.07 -6.94 3.37
N GLU A 136 -19.20 -7.36 2.81
CA GLU A 136 -19.49 -7.27 1.38
C GLU A 136 -19.58 -5.81 0.91
N LYS A 137 -20.24 -4.94 1.69
CA LYS A 137 -20.29 -3.49 1.42
C LYS A 137 -18.90 -2.87 1.40
N GLN A 138 -18.04 -3.19 2.36
CA GLN A 138 -16.66 -2.67 2.37
C GLN A 138 -15.87 -3.18 1.16
N LEU A 139 -15.99 -4.46 0.82
CA LEU A 139 -15.28 -5.03 -0.32
C LEU A 139 -15.72 -4.36 -1.64
N ALA A 140 -17.03 -4.13 -1.81
CA ALA A 140 -17.59 -3.41 -2.95
C ALA A 140 -17.17 -1.94 -3.01
N ALA A 141 -16.77 -1.35 -1.87
CA ALA A 141 -16.27 0.03 -1.80
C ALA A 141 -14.82 0.18 -2.29
N ILE A 142 -14.11 -0.93 -2.59
CA ILE A 142 -12.79 -0.91 -3.25
C ILE A 142 -12.99 -0.92 -4.75
N ILE A 143 -12.58 0.15 -5.43
CA ILE A 143 -12.90 0.35 -6.86
C ILE A 143 -11.75 -0.04 -7.80
N VAL A 144 -10.54 -0.15 -7.27
CA VAL A 144 -9.37 -0.60 -8.04
C VAL A 144 -9.33 -2.13 -8.17
N LYS A 145 -8.53 -2.61 -9.12
CA LYS A 145 -8.34 -4.04 -9.40
C LYS A 145 -6.86 -4.35 -9.60
N PRO A 146 -6.40 -5.60 -9.33
CA PRO A 146 -5.06 -6.02 -9.69
C PRO A 146 -4.78 -5.77 -11.17
N GLY A 147 -3.59 -5.25 -11.47
CA GLY A 147 -3.18 -4.85 -12.81
C GLY A 147 -3.64 -3.44 -13.21
N MET A 148 -4.28 -2.66 -12.34
CA MET A 148 -4.50 -1.23 -12.60
C MET A 148 -3.27 -0.41 -12.21
N PHE A 149 -2.88 0.54 -13.06
CA PHE A 149 -1.92 1.58 -12.70
C PHE A 149 -2.66 2.72 -12.00
N VAL A 150 -2.08 3.24 -10.92
CA VAL A 150 -2.61 4.37 -10.15
C VAL A 150 -1.55 5.45 -9.99
N THR A 151 -2.02 6.68 -9.84
CA THR A 151 -1.24 7.90 -9.62
C THR A 151 -1.64 8.54 -8.29
N PRO A 152 -0.79 9.38 -7.66
CA PRO A 152 -1.15 10.07 -6.43
C PRO A 152 -2.48 10.82 -6.56
N GLY A 153 -3.42 10.59 -5.64
CA GLY A 153 -4.75 11.18 -5.67
C GLY A 153 -5.83 10.32 -6.34
N ASP A 154 -5.47 9.29 -7.09
CA ASP A 154 -6.46 8.36 -7.66
C ASP A 154 -7.22 7.65 -6.53
N LEU A 155 -8.55 7.59 -6.66
CA LEU A 155 -9.41 6.94 -5.68
C LEU A 155 -9.17 5.42 -5.67
N ILE A 156 -8.81 4.87 -4.51
CA ILE A 156 -8.63 3.43 -4.29
C ILE A 156 -9.95 2.81 -3.85
N GLY A 157 -10.65 3.51 -2.96
CA GLY A 157 -11.94 3.11 -2.42
C GLY A 157 -12.38 3.99 -1.27
N THR A 158 -13.49 3.62 -0.65
CA THR A 158 -14.01 4.31 0.55
C THR A 158 -13.85 3.40 1.75
N LEU A 159 -13.18 3.87 2.79
CA LEU A 159 -13.18 3.21 4.09
C LEU A 159 -14.52 3.54 4.78
N LEU A 160 -15.37 2.52 4.94
CA LEU A 160 -16.65 2.66 5.62
C LEU A 160 -16.43 2.73 7.13
N TYR A 161 -17.38 3.34 7.83
CA TYR A 161 -17.30 3.58 9.27
C TYR A 161 -18.23 2.63 10.03
N ASN A 162 -17.72 1.93 11.05
CA ASN A 162 -18.51 1.09 11.96
C ASN A 162 -18.03 1.17 13.43
N TYR A 163 -18.15 2.34 14.06
CA TYR A 163 -18.11 2.65 15.51
C TYR A 163 -16.97 2.10 16.43
N GLN A 164 -16.18 1.12 16.01
CA GLN A 164 -15.16 0.43 16.82
C GLN A 164 -13.81 0.53 16.13
N TYR A 165 -13.18 1.70 16.24
CA TYR A 165 -11.85 1.97 15.69
C TYR A 165 -11.72 1.66 14.17
N PRO A 166 -12.62 2.14 13.31
CA PRO A 166 -12.41 2.05 11.88
C PRO A 166 -11.18 2.89 11.51
N HIS A 167 -10.26 2.27 10.78
CA HIS A 167 -9.01 2.93 10.40
C HIS A 167 -8.46 2.37 9.09
N LEU A 168 -7.58 3.17 8.48
CA LEU A 168 -6.69 2.67 7.44
C LEU A 168 -5.36 2.34 8.10
N HIS A 169 -4.95 1.08 8.04
CA HIS A 169 -3.61 0.69 8.43
C HIS A 169 -2.67 0.87 7.22
N TYR A 170 -1.88 1.94 7.25
CA TYR A 170 -1.01 2.37 6.15
C TYR A 170 0.41 1.86 6.34
N MET A 171 0.87 0.99 5.43
CA MET A 171 2.21 0.40 5.49
C MET A 171 3.05 0.79 4.28
N VAL A 172 4.35 0.94 4.50
CA VAL A 172 5.36 1.07 3.45
C VAL A 172 6.37 -0.05 3.62
N MET A 173 6.67 -0.74 2.52
CA MET A 173 7.63 -1.83 2.48
C MET A 173 8.84 -1.43 1.64
N LYS A 174 10.05 -1.68 2.15
CA LYS A 174 11.33 -1.59 1.43
C LYS A 174 12.01 -2.96 1.46
N PHE A 175 12.19 -3.59 0.30
CA PHE A 175 12.73 -4.95 0.19
C PHE A 175 12.09 -5.92 1.19
N GLU A 176 10.75 -5.95 1.20
CA GLU A 176 9.92 -6.79 2.08
C GLU A 176 9.98 -6.48 3.58
N ARG A 177 10.74 -5.47 4.01
CA ARG A 177 10.74 -4.97 5.39
C ARG A 177 9.84 -3.76 5.51
N ASP A 178 9.02 -3.71 6.54
CA ASP A 178 8.25 -2.51 6.85
C ASP A 178 9.18 -1.37 7.28
N VAL A 179 8.77 -0.15 6.98
CA VAL A 179 9.43 1.09 7.40
C VAL A 179 8.37 2.13 7.73
N CYS A 180 8.69 3.07 8.62
CA CYS A 180 7.80 4.19 8.98
C CYS A 180 7.36 4.95 7.70
N PRO A 181 6.04 4.97 7.36
CA PRO A 181 5.54 5.66 6.17
C PRO A 181 5.88 7.15 6.16
N TYR A 182 5.76 7.81 7.31
CA TYR A 182 6.03 9.24 7.47
C TYR A 182 7.45 9.63 7.03
N THR A 183 8.47 8.79 7.28
CA THR A 183 9.86 9.07 6.86
C THR A 183 9.99 9.31 5.36
N PHE A 184 9.19 8.58 4.57
CA PHE A 184 9.20 8.58 3.10
C PHE A 184 8.06 9.40 2.48
N SER A 185 7.32 10.13 3.30
CA SER A 185 6.27 11.03 2.83
C SER A 185 6.83 12.32 2.21
N SER A 186 6.08 12.88 1.26
CA SER A 186 6.32 14.22 0.72
C SER A 186 6.28 15.27 1.83
N PRO A 187 6.88 16.47 1.65
CA PRO A 187 6.76 17.55 2.62
C PRO A 187 5.31 17.91 2.96
N THR A 188 4.43 17.91 1.96
CA THR A 188 3.00 18.16 2.14
C THR A 188 2.35 17.08 3.00
N ALA A 189 2.61 15.80 2.71
CA ALA A 189 2.07 14.69 3.49
C ALA A 189 2.61 14.65 4.92
N LYS A 190 3.90 14.98 5.12
CA LYS A 190 4.49 15.12 6.46
C LYS A 190 3.80 16.19 7.28
N SER A 191 3.55 17.36 6.69
CA SER A 191 2.81 18.44 7.35
C SER A 191 1.39 18.01 7.74
N ILE A 192 0.72 17.19 6.93
CA ILE A 192 -0.60 16.62 7.29
C ILE A 192 -0.47 15.66 8.48
N PHE A 193 0.51 14.75 8.48
CA PHE A 193 0.75 13.87 9.62
C PHE A 193 1.05 14.66 10.91
N GLU A 194 1.87 15.71 10.81
CA GLU A 194 2.24 16.57 11.93
C GLU A 194 1.03 17.33 12.49
N ASP A 195 0.20 17.91 11.61
CA ASP A 195 -1.06 18.56 12.02
C ASP A 195 -1.99 17.60 12.77
N ILE A 196 -2.19 16.38 12.24
CA ILE A 196 -3.01 15.37 12.90
C ILE A 196 -2.39 14.98 14.25
N ALA A 197 -1.08 14.75 14.30
CA ALA A 197 -0.36 14.37 15.50
C ALA A 197 -0.50 15.43 16.60
N GLU A 198 -0.32 16.71 16.26
CA GLU A 198 -0.49 17.83 17.18
C GLU A 198 -1.93 17.92 17.68
N ARG A 199 -2.90 17.98 16.75
CA ARG A 199 -4.34 18.08 17.05
C ARG A 199 -4.87 16.95 17.92
N THR A 200 -4.37 15.74 17.72
CA THR A 200 -4.86 14.53 18.39
C THR A 200 -3.97 14.07 19.54
N ASN A 201 -2.87 14.81 19.82
CA ASN A 201 -1.82 14.42 20.76
C ASN A 201 -1.34 12.97 20.53
N SER A 202 -1.10 12.62 19.26
CA SER A 202 -0.66 11.29 18.83
C SER A 202 0.81 11.28 18.40
N THR A 203 1.49 10.15 18.60
CA THR A 203 2.82 9.90 18.03
C THR A 203 2.69 9.34 16.61
N ILE A 204 3.59 9.72 15.70
CA ILE A 204 3.60 9.21 14.32
C ILE A 204 4.45 7.94 14.19
N CYS A 205 5.70 7.98 14.66
CA CYS A 205 6.64 6.86 14.63
C CYS A 205 7.50 6.85 15.90
N TYR A 206 7.65 5.69 16.52
CA TYR A 206 8.66 5.46 17.55
C TYR A 206 10.02 5.14 16.90
N PRO A 207 11.15 5.48 17.58
CA PRO A 207 12.49 5.19 17.09
C PRO A 207 12.82 3.70 17.01
#